data_AF-A0A183HTY6-F1
#
_entry.id   AF-A0A183HTY6-F1
#
_cell.length_a   1.000
_cell.length_b   1.000
_cell.length_c   1.000
_cell.angle_alpha   90.00
_cell.angle_beta   90.00
_cell.angle_gamma   90.00
#
_symmetry.space_group_name_H-M   'P 1'
#
loop_
_entity.id
_entity.type
_entity.pdbx_description
1 polymer ?
#
loop_
_entity_poly.entity_id
_entity_poly.type
_entity_poly.pdbx_seq_one_letter_code
_entity_poly.pdbx_strand_id
1 'polypeptide(L)'
;MEKLPGSIYTNNIVLGLIRYGVNIISVLTDYTQSWFGRRMAHTVPLAITSIGFIIHFVIICLGRSAELAIVSRIATLTAFAMMSQVYIITGMSGNELFPTPLRGMCYSFLQVVGRIGVVFAPQLFFLVSKF
;
A
#
# COMPACT_ATOMS: atom_id res chain seq x y z
N MET A 1 13.17 16.25 1.58
CA MET A 1 11.74 16.07 1.24
C MET A 1 11.25 17.01 0.11
N GLU A 2 12.15 17.73 -0.58
CA GLU A 2 11.78 18.76 -1.58
C GLU A 2 11.70 18.26 -3.04
N LYS A 3 11.71 16.95 -3.29
CA LYS A 3 11.74 16.38 -4.65
C LYS A 3 10.55 15.48 -5.01
N LEU A 4 9.40 15.68 -4.37
CA LEU A 4 8.15 15.02 -4.79
C LEU A 4 7.37 15.97 -5.71
N PRO A 5 7.12 15.60 -6.97
CA PRO A 5 6.40 16.45 -7.90
C PRO A 5 4.92 16.56 -7.52
N GLY A 6 4.43 17.81 -7.42
CA GLY A 6 3.03 18.15 -7.21
C GLY A 6 2.67 18.60 -5.79
N SER A 7 1.58 19.36 -5.68
CA SER A 7 1.06 19.81 -4.38
C SER A 7 0.64 18.63 -3.51
N ILE A 8 0.96 18.70 -2.22
CA ILE A 8 0.58 17.73 -1.19
C ILE A 8 -0.92 17.45 -1.25
N TYR A 9 -1.73 18.50 -1.42
CA TYR A 9 -3.18 18.40 -1.49
C TYR A 9 -3.66 17.66 -2.74
N THR A 10 -3.05 17.90 -3.91
CA THR A 10 -3.39 17.18 -5.15
C THR A 10 -3.06 15.69 -5.04
N ASN A 11 -1.90 15.35 -4.46
CA ASN A 11 -1.54 13.95 -4.18
C ASN A 11 -2.54 13.29 -3.24
N ASN A 12 -2.97 13.99 -2.20
CA ASN A 12 -3.92 13.46 -1.24
C ASN A 12 -5.32 13.24 -1.84
N ILE A 13 -5.79 14.16 -2.69
CA ILE A 13 -7.07 14.00 -3.42
C ILE A 13 -6.99 12.78 -4.35
N VAL A 14 -5.94 12.68 -5.17
CA VAL A 14 -5.77 11.54 -6.09
C VAL A 14 -5.68 10.23 -5.32
N LEU A 15 -4.93 10.21 -4.21
CA LEU A 15 -4.84 9.04 -3.35
C LEU A 15 -6.21 8.66 -2.77
N GLY A 16 -6.97 9.64 -2.27
CA GLY A 16 -8.31 9.42 -1.73
C GLY A 16 -9.26 8.84 -2.79
N LEU A 17 -9.29 9.42 -3.99
CA LEU A 17 -10.12 8.95 -5.09
C LEU A 17 -9.79 7.50 -5.47
N ILE A 18 -8.51 7.16 -5.61
CA ILE A 18 -8.08 5.78 -5.91
C ILE A 18 -8.53 4.83 -4.79
N ARG A 19 -8.34 5.22 -3.53
CA ARG A 19 -8.74 4.38 -2.38
C ARG A 19 -10.24 4.13 -2.35
N TYR A 20 -11.06 5.17 -2.49
CA TYR A 20 -12.51 5.02 -2.50
C TYR A 20 -12.99 4.19 -3.69
N GLY A 21 -12.45 4.46 -4.89
CA GLY A 21 -12.77 3.68 -6.09
C GLY A 21 -12.47 2.20 -5.91
N VAL A 22 -11.29 1.87 -5.38
CA VAL A 22 -10.90 0.48 -5.16
C VAL A 22 -11.77 -0.20 -4.10
N ASN A 23 -12.10 0.48 -2.99
CA ASN A 23 -13.03 -0.08 -1.99
C ASN A 23 -14.39 -0.45 -2.60
N ILE A 24 -14.94 0.45 -3.42
CA ILE A 24 -16.24 0.21 -4.09
C ILE A 24 -16.13 -0.99 -5.03
N ILE A 25 -15.07 -1.05 -5.85
CA ILE A 25 -14.81 -2.18 -6.74
C ILE A 25 -14.67 -3.48 -5.96
N SER A 26 -13.95 -3.47 -4.83
CA SER A 26 -13.76 -4.64 -3.98
C SER A 26 -15.08 -5.16 -3.41
N VAL A 27 -15.97 -4.27 -2.95
CA VAL A 27 -17.31 -4.66 -2.47
C VAL A 27 -18.17 -5.23 -3.61
N LEU A 28 -18.15 -4.58 -4.78
CA LEU A 28 -18.88 -5.09 -5.95
C LEU A 28 -18.39 -6.47 -6.38
N THR A 29 -17.07 -6.68 -6.35
CA THR A 29 -16.45 -7.96 -6.72
C THR A 29 -16.79 -9.06 -5.70
N ASP A 30 -16.82 -8.72 -4.41
CA ASP A 30 -17.23 -9.63 -3.33
C ASP A 30 -18.70 -10.08 -3.48
N TYR A 31 -19.60 -9.16 -3.85
CA TYR A 31 -21.01 -9.48 -4.07
C TYR A 31 -21.29 -10.27 -5.36
N THR A 32 -20.50 -10.05 -6.40
CA THR A 32 -20.74 -10.64 -7.72
C THR A 32 -20.08 -11.99 -7.93
N GLN A 33 -18.95 -12.26 -7.25
CA GLN A 33 -18.12 -13.42 -7.54
C GLN A 33 -17.86 -14.28 -6.31
N SER A 34 -18.39 -15.51 -6.31
CA SER A 34 -18.23 -16.47 -5.20
C SER A 34 -16.79 -16.96 -4.97
N TRP A 35 -15.90 -16.72 -5.93
CA TRP A 35 -14.47 -17.04 -5.82
C TRP A 35 -13.67 -15.96 -5.07
N PHE A 36 -14.26 -14.78 -4.82
CA PHE A 36 -13.59 -13.67 -4.19
C PHE A 36 -13.55 -13.84 -2.66
N GLY A 37 -12.76 -14.81 -2.18
CA GLY A 37 -12.57 -15.04 -0.75
C GLY A 37 -11.53 -14.11 -0.10
N ARG A 38 -11.39 -14.22 1.23
CA ARG A 38 -10.43 -13.44 2.05
C ARG A 38 -8.98 -13.54 1.56
N ARG A 39 -8.58 -14.68 0.97
CA ARG A 39 -7.26 -14.89 0.36
C ARG A 39 -7.05 -14.05 -0.91
N MET A 40 -8.06 -13.97 -1.78
CA MET A 40 -7.96 -13.15 -3.00
C MET A 40 -8.01 -11.65 -2.68
N ALA A 41 -8.85 -11.27 -1.72
CA ALA A 41 -8.93 -9.91 -1.21
C ALA A 41 -7.57 -9.40 -0.67
N HIS A 42 -6.73 -10.28 -0.11
CA HIS A 42 -5.38 -9.92 0.34
C HIS A 42 -4.33 -9.99 -0.78
N THR A 43 -4.35 -11.04 -1.59
CA THR A 43 -3.31 -11.28 -2.62
C THR A 43 -3.39 -10.27 -3.77
N VAL A 44 -4.58 -9.84 -4.17
CA VAL A 44 -4.75 -8.92 -5.31
C VAL A 44 -4.15 -7.52 -5.02
N PRO A 45 -4.48 -6.84 -3.90
CA PRO A 45 -3.85 -5.57 -3.56
C PRO A 45 -2.34 -5.69 -3.35
N LEU A 46 -1.86 -6.81 -2.80
CA LEU A 46 -0.42 -7.07 -2.65
C LEU A 46 0.28 -7.16 -4.01
N ALA A 47 -0.31 -7.86 -4.98
CA ALA A 47 0.23 -7.97 -6.34
C ALA A 47 0.22 -6.62 -7.09
N ILE A 48 -0.85 -5.83 -6.94
CA ILE A 48 -0.92 -4.49 -7.56
C ILE A 48 0.14 -3.57 -6.93
N THR A 49 0.38 -3.68 -5.62
CA THR A 49 1.42 -2.92 -4.92
C THR A 49 2.82 -3.25 -5.45
N SER A 50 3.13 -4.54 -5.61
CA SER A 50 4.44 -4.95 -6.13
C SER A 50 4.64 -4.51 -7.58
N ILE A 51 3.63 -4.66 -8.44
CA ILE A 51 3.67 -4.18 -9.83
C ILE A 51 3.90 -2.66 -9.89
N GLY A 52 3.19 -1.89 -9.05
CA GLY A 52 3.34 -0.44 -8.99
C GLY A 52 4.77 0.00 -8.64
N PHE A 53 5.40 -0.65 -7.66
CA PHE A 53 6.80 -0.36 -7.31
C PHE A 53 7.80 -0.86 -8.34
N ILE A 54 7.55 -2.00 -9.01
CA ILE A 54 8.41 -2.49 -10.09
C ILE A 54 8.40 -1.51 -11.27
N ILE A 55 7.22 -1.01 -11.68
CA ILE A 55 7.10 0.00 -12.74
C ILE A 55 7.89 1.26 -12.36
N HIS A 56 7.74 1.74 -11.12
CA HIS A 56 8.47 2.89 -10.63
C HIS A 56 9.99 2.67 -10.65
N PHE A 57 10.47 1.51 -10.21
CA PHE A 57 11.88 1.14 -10.23
C PHE A 57 12.45 1.09 -11.66
N VAL A 58 11.72 0.48 -12.59
CA VAL A 58 12.11 0.41 -14.00
C VAL A 58 12.23 1.82 -14.61
N ILE A 59 11.26 2.71 -14.36
CA ILE A 59 11.33 4.11 -14.84
C ILE A 59 12.58 4.83 -14.33
N ILE A 60 12.97 4.59 -13.08
CA ILE A 60 14.19 5.16 -12.50
C ILE A 60 15.43 4.58 -13.20
N CYS A 61 15.51 3.27 -13.40
CA CYS A 61 16.64 2.63 -14.07
C CYS A 61 16.83 3.10 -15.53
N LEU A 62 15.74 3.41 -16.24
CA LEU A 62 15.81 3.92 -17.62
C LEU A 62 16.21 5.41 -17.71
N GLY A 63 16.32 6.13 -16.59
CA GLY A 63 16.68 7.55 -16.58
C GLY A 63 15.63 8.49 -17.19
N ARG A 64 14.46 7.98 -17.58
CA ARG A 64 13.35 8.73 -18.21
C ARG A 64 12.35 9.31 -17.21
N SER A 65 12.81 9.58 -15.99
CA SER A 65 11.98 10.06 -14.87
C SER A 65 11.27 11.39 -15.18
N ALA A 66 11.90 12.29 -15.96
CA ALA A 66 11.33 13.58 -16.32
C ALA A 66 10.17 13.47 -17.33
N GLU A 67 10.30 12.61 -18.34
CA GLU A 67 9.26 12.41 -19.36
C GLU A 67 8.07 11.60 -18.80
N LEU A 68 8.34 10.62 -17.92
CA LEU A 68 7.34 9.73 -17.34
C LEU A 68 6.96 10.09 -15.90
N ALA A 69 7.16 11.35 -15.50
CA ALA A 69 6.91 11.82 -14.13
C ALA A 69 5.47 11.55 -13.66
N ILE A 70 4.49 11.74 -14.55
CA ILE A 70 3.08 11.51 -14.25
C ILE A 70 2.81 10.01 -14.03
N VAL A 71 3.36 9.14 -14.88
CA VAL A 71 3.19 7.69 -14.79
C VAL A 71 3.80 7.16 -13.49
N SER A 72 5.01 7.60 -13.19
CA SER A 72 5.73 7.29 -11.95
C SER A 72 4.94 7.71 -10.70
N ARG A 73 4.33 8.90 -10.74
CA ARG A 73 3.47 9.43 -9.67
C ARG A 73 2.19 8.60 -9.50
N ILE A 74 1.49 8.27 -10.58
CA ILE A 74 0.28 7.45 -10.51
C ILE A 74 0.61 6.04 -10.00
N ALA A 75 1.72 5.43 -10.46
CA ALA A 75 2.16 4.11 -10.02
C ALA A 75 2.43 4.06 -8.51
N THR A 76 3.18 5.04 -7.98
CA THR A 76 3.50 5.13 -6.54
C THR A 76 2.29 5.46 -5.68
N LEU A 77 1.41 6.36 -6.13
CA LEU A 77 0.15 6.66 -5.43
C LEU A 77 -0.80 5.46 -5.41
N THR A 78 -0.87 4.70 -6.50
CA THR A 78 -1.68 3.48 -6.58
C THR A 78 -1.12 2.40 -5.66
N ALA A 79 0.20 2.19 -5.65
CA ALA A 79 0.86 1.27 -4.73
C ALA A 79 0.59 1.64 -3.25
N PHE A 80 0.66 2.93 -2.91
CA PHE A 80 0.34 3.40 -1.56
C PHE A 80 -1.15 3.21 -1.20
N ALA A 81 -2.05 3.46 -2.14
CA ALA A 81 -3.48 3.19 -1.97
C ALA A 81 -3.74 1.70 -1.70
N MET A 82 -3.12 0.80 -2.46
CA MET A 82 -3.27 -0.65 -2.27
C MET A 82 -2.65 -1.15 -0.97
N MET A 83 -1.50 -0.61 -0.56
CA MET A 83 -0.88 -0.94 0.72
C MET A 83 -1.81 -0.64 1.90
N SER A 84 -2.58 0.46 1.81
CA SER A 84 -3.59 0.78 2.82
C SER A 84 -4.74 -0.24 2.88
N GLN A 85 -5.10 -0.84 1.74
CA GLN A 85 -6.11 -1.90 1.68
C GLN A 85 -5.62 -3.18 2.33
N VAL A 86 -4.39 -3.58 2.02
CA VAL A 86 -3.74 -4.74 2.66
C VAL A 86 -3.78 -4.58 4.17
N TYR A 87 -3.39 -3.42 4.69
CA TYR A 87 -3.41 -3.13 6.11
C TYR A 87 -4.80 -3.30 6.77
N ILE A 88 -5.85 -2.79 6.13
CA ILE A 88 -7.23 -2.93 6.61
C ILE A 88 -7.66 -4.41 6.61
N ILE A 89 -7.38 -5.14 5.53
CA ILE A 89 -7.75 -6.55 5.37
C ILE A 89 -6.99 -7.43 6.37
N THR A 90 -5.70 -7.19 6.60
CA THR A 90 -4.93 -7.91 7.62
C THR A 90 -5.51 -7.68 9.02
N GLY A 91 -5.94 -6.45 9.32
CA GLY A 91 -6.58 -6.15 10.61
C GLY A 91 -7.92 -6.85 10.80
N MET A 92 -8.77 -6.87 9.77
CA MET A 92 -10.04 -7.61 9.82
C MET A 92 -9.82 -9.13 9.91
N SER A 93 -8.92 -9.67 9.08
CA SER A 93 -8.62 -11.11 9.07
C SER A 93 -8.03 -11.58 10.40
N GLY A 94 -7.18 -10.77 11.04
CA GLY A 94 -6.68 -11.06 12.38
C GLY A 94 -7.80 -11.12 13.42
N ASN A 95 -8.81 -10.26 13.32
CA ASN A 95 -9.96 -10.31 14.21
C ASN A 95 -10.81 -11.58 14.00
N GLU A 96 -10.90 -12.09 12.78
CA GLU A 96 -11.66 -13.32 12.49
C GLU A 96 -10.91 -14.59 12.88
N LEU A 97 -9.58 -14.56 12.79
CA LEU A 97 -8.74 -15.73 13.05
C LEU A 97 -8.60 -16.02 14.55
N PHE A 98 -8.56 -14.98 15.39
CA PHE A 98 -8.34 -15.14 16.82
C PHE A 98 -9.63 -15.03 17.65
N PRO A 99 -9.82 -15.91 18.65
CA PRO A 99 -10.96 -15.81 19.56
C PRO A 99 -10.87 -14.53 20.41
N THR A 100 -12.03 -14.02 20.85
CA THR A 100 -12.18 -12.74 21.56
C THR A 100 -11.15 -12.50 22.68
N PRO A 101 -10.79 -13.49 23.53
CA PRO A 101 -9.79 -13.29 24.58
C PRO A 101 -8.36 -13.02 24.08
N LEU A 102 -7.99 -13.56 22.92
CA LEU A 102 -6.64 -13.47 22.36
C LEU A 102 -6.50 -12.36 21.30
N ARG A 103 -7.62 -11.95 20.69
CA ARG A 103 -7.67 -10.96 19.59
C ARG A 103 -6.92 -9.67 19.91
N GLY A 104 -7.14 -9.11 21.10
CA GLY A 104 -6.49 -7.86 21.53
C GLY A 104 -4.97 -7.99 21.59
N MET A 105 -4.46 -9.06 22.23
CA MET A 105 -3.02 -9.29 22.38
C MET A 105 -2.33 -9.53 21.03
N CYS A 106 -2.91 -10.40 20.19
CA CYS A 106 -2.36 -10.71 18.87
C CYS A 106 -2.36 -9.50 17.94
N TYR A 107 -3.42 -8.69 17.96
CA TYR A 107 -3.50 -7.48 17.15
C TYR A 107 -2.48 -6.42 17.62
N SER A 108 -2.33 -6.22 18.93
CA SER A 108 -1.29 -5.32 19.46
C SER A 108 0.11 -5.77 19.07
N PHE A 109 0.40 -7.07 19.10
CA PHE A 109 1.69 -7.61 18.65
C PHE A 109 1.96 -7.32 17.17
N LEU A 110 0.98 -7.57 16.29
CA LEU A 110 1.08 -7.26 14.85
C LEU A 110 1.40 -5.77 14.62
N GLN A 111 0.76 -4.89 15.38
CA GLN A 111 0.96 -3.44 15.28
C GLN A 111 2.34 -3.01 15.76
N VAL A 112 2.86 -3.60 16.84
CA VAL A 112 4.23 -3.33 17.32
C VAL A 112 5.24 -3.71 16.25
N VAL A 113 5.14 -4.90 15.67
CA VAL A 113 6.05 -5.34 14.59
C VAL A 113 5.96 -4.42 13.38
N GLY A 114 4.75 -4.00 12.99
CA GLY A 114 4.56 -3.04 11.90
C GLY A 114 5.22 -1.68 12.17
N ARG A 115 5.16 -1.19 13.43
CA ARG A 115 5.79 0.08 13.84
C ARG A 115 7.31 0.00 13.86
N ILE A 116 7.88 -1.16 14.21
CA ILE A 116 9.33 -1.38 14.16
C ILE A 116 9.87 -1.11 12.75
N GLY A 117 9.18 -1.61 11.71
CA GLY A 117 9.57 -1.34 10.32
C GLY A 117 9.59 0.16 9.97
N VAL A 118 8.64 0.94 10.48
CA VAL A 118 8.58 2.40 10.28
C VAL A 118 9.75 3.10 10.96
N VAL A 119 10.21 2.62 12.12
CA VAL A 119 11.37 3.17 12.83
C VAL A 119 12.67 2.90 12.05
N PHE A 120 12.82 1.70 11.48
CA PHE A 120 14.01 1.33 10.71
C PHE A 120 14.08 1.95 9.32
N ALA A 121 12.94 2.17 8.65
CA ALA A 121 12.88 2.71 7.30
C ALA A 121 13.72 3.99 7.06
N PRO A 122 13.60 5.08 7.85
CA PRO A 122 14.41 6.28 7.64
C PRO A 122 15.91 6.04 7.86
N GLN A 123 16.29 5.15 8.78
CA GLN A 123 17.71 4.86 9.07
C GLN A 123 18.41 4.24 7.86
N LEU A 124 17.71 3.39 7.10
CA LEU A 124 18.23 2.81 5.86
C LEU A 124 18.48 3.88 4.78
N PHE A 125 17.59 4.86 4.65
CA PHE A 125 17.77 5.96 3.69
C PHE A 125 18.96 6.86 4.06
N PHE A 126 19.16 7.14 5.34
CA PHE A 126 20.32 7.91 5.80
C PHE A 126 21.65 7.16 5.61
N LEU A 127 21.65 5.83 5.76
CA LEU A 127 22.85 5.02 5.56
C LEU A 127 23.29 5.01 4.08
N VAL A 128 22.35 4.86 3.15
CA VAL A 128 22.63 4.90 1.71
C VAL A 128 23.12 6.28 1.26
N SER A 129 22.60 7.36 1.83
CA SER A 129 23.00 8.73 1.47
C SER A 129 24.41 9.13 1.91
N LYS A 130 25.09 8.33 2.75
CA LYS A 130 26.47 8.59 3.19
C LYS A 130 27.53 7.96 2.27
N PHE A 131 27.12 7.21 1.26
CA PHE A 131 27.96 6.70 0.18
C PHE A 131 27.58 7.37 -1.14
#